data_AF-A0A521SCD8-F1
#
_entry.id   AF-A0A521SCD8-F1
#
_cell.length_a   1.000
_cell.length_b   1.000
_cell.length_c   1.000
_cell.angle_alpha   90.00
_cell.angle_beta   90.00
_cell.angle_gamma   90.00
#
_symmetry.space_group_name_H-M   'P 1'
#
loop_
_entity.id
_entity.type
_entity.pdbx_description
1 polymer ?
#
loop_
_entity_poly.entity_id
_entity_poly.type
_entity_poly.pdbx_seq_one_letter_code
_entity_poly.pdbx_strand_id
1 'polypeptide(L)'
;MRLFLCAAMTVLCAACSDRTSDNPVTYARTEMQTMTCDPLVFRGCLTGKHGICASGMQRCERNGQRWGRCLSMTLPDPDVCGDGLDNNCDGAADEDCSR
;
A
#
# COMPACT_ATOMS: atom_id res chain seq x y z
N MET A 1 49.72 -43.61 -7.85
CA MET A 1 50.67 -42.61 -7.33
C MET A 1 50.59 -41.36 -8.20
N ARG A 2 49.67 -40.43 -7.87
CA ARG A 2 49.79 -39.01 -8.20
C ARG A 2 49.16 -38.24 -7.05
N LEU A 3 50.07 -37.59 -6.33
CA LEU A 3 49.89 -36.67 -5.23
C LEU A 3 49.40 -35.34 -5.82
N PHE A 4 48.28 -34.80 -5.37
CA PHE A 4 47.99 -33.37 -5.48
C PHE A 4 47.52 -32.89 -4.10
N LEU A 5 48.45 -32.27 -3.39
CA LEU A 5 48.22 -31.59 -2.12
C LEU A 5 47.51 -30.24 -2.34
N CYS A 6 46.60 -29.95 -1.42
CA CYS A 6 46.24 -28.64 -0.83
C CYS A 6 45.87 -27.46 -1.75
N ALA A 7 44.60 -27.04 -1.64
CA ALA A 7 44.28 -25.63 -1.47
C ALA A 7 43.18 -25.49 -0.41
N ALA A 8 43.52 -24.77 0.66
CA ALA A 8 42.63 -24.42 1.77
C ALA A 8 41.51 -23.48 1.29
N MET A 9 40.25 -23.88 1.50
CA MET A 9 39.10 -23.00 1.30
C MET A 9 38.73 -22.33 2.62
N THR A 10 39.07 -21.05 2.69
CA THR A 10 38.65 -20.08 3.68
C THR A 10 37.12 -19.95 3.75
N VAL A 11 36.60 -19.97 4.97
CA VAL A 11 35.39 -19.29 5.50
C VAL A 11 34.35 -18.85 4.48
N LEU A 12 33.18 -19.50 4.48
CA LEU A 12 31.87 -18.85 4.39
C LEU A 12 30.83 -19.76 5.05
N CYS A 13 30.53 -19.50 6.31
CA CYS A 13 29.36 -20.07 6.96
C CYS A 13 28.13 -19.52 6.24
N ALA A 14 27.31 -20.42 5.72
CA ALA A 14 26.14 -20.12 4.93
C ALA A 14 25.22 -19.12 5.64
N ALA A 15 24.82 -18.07 4.91
CA ALA A 15 23.79 -17.15 5.36
C ALA A 15 22.53 -17.93 5.77
N CYS A 16 21.93 -17.50 6.88
CA CYS A 16 20.62 -17.95 7.32
C CYS A 16 19.61 -17.87 6.16
N SER A 17 18.92 -18.96 5.89
CA SER A 17 17.83 -19.01 4.93
C SER A 17 16.65 -18.21 5.49
N ASP A 18 16.69 -16.90 5.26
CA ASP A 18 15.61 -15.98 5.56
C ASP A 18 14.49 -16.27 4.55
N ARG A 19 13.47 -17.02 4.97
CA ARG A 19 12.22 -17.12 4.20
C ARG A 19 11.43 -15.84 4.45
N THR A 20 11.91 -14.71 3.94
CA THR A 20 11.04 -13.57 3.70
C THR A 20 10.11 -13.96 2.58
N SER A 21 8.86 -14.34 2.91
CA SER A 21 7.67 -14.18 2.07
C SER A 21 8.00 -14.04 0.57
N ASP A 22 8.27 -15.15 -0.11
CA ASP A 22 8.34 -15.20 -1.57
C ASP A 22 6.93 -14.90 -2.10
N ASN A 23 6.58 -13.61 -2.18
CA ASN A 23 5.65 -13.14 -3.20
C ASN A 23 6.49 -13.10 -4.48
N PRO A 24 6.33 -14.04 -5.43
CA PRO A 24 7.20 -14.15 -6.58
C PRO A 24 6.77 -13.10 -7.59
N VAL A 25 6.96 -11.82 -7.29
CA VAL A 25 6.88 -10.77 -8.29
C VAL A 25 8.29 -10.53 -8.82
N THR A 26 8.78 -11.55 -9.52
CA THR A 26 9.80 -11.42 -10.56
C THR A 26 9.27 -10.50 -11.66
N TYR A 27 9.27 -9.18 -11.43
CA TYR A 27 9.18 -8.23 -12.53
C TYR A 27 10.55 -8.18 -13.21
N ALA A 28 10.77 -9.18 -14.08
CA ALA A 28 11.79 -9.13 -15.09
C ALA A 28 11.59 -7.85 -15.91
N ARG A 29 12.64 -7.03 -16.02
CA ARG A 29 12.63 -5.78 -16.77
C ARG A 29 12.61 -6.05 -18.28
N THR A 30 11.43 -6.24 -18.84
CA THR A 30 11.01 -5.82 -20.19
C THR A 30 9.49 -6.02 -20.26
N GLU A 31 8.77 -4.98 -20.69
CA GLU A 31 7.30 -4.86 -20.78
C GLU A 31 6.61 -4.12 -19.62
N MET A 32 5.76 -3.19 -20.02
CA MET A 32 5.20 -2.08 -19.25
C MET A 32 4.49 -2.61 -18.00
N GLN A 33 4.97 -2.18 -16.83
CA GLN A 33 4.45 -2.57 -15.51
C GLN A 33 2.93 -2.35 -15.46
N THR A 34 2.20 -3.44 -15.64
CA THR A 34 0.75 -3.45 -15.55
C THR A 34 0.39 -3.03 -14.13
N MET A 35 -0.55 -2.09 -13.98
CA MET A 35 -1.06 -1.61 -12.69
C MET A 35 -1.92 -2.69 -11.99
N THR A 36 -1.44 -3.92 -11.95
CA THR A 36 -2.10 -5.06 -11.31
C THR A 36 -1.91 -5.02 -9.80
N CYS A 37 -2.82 -5.68 -9.09
CA CYS A 37 -2.82 -5.78 -7.65
C CYS A 37 -3.18 -7.20 -7.21
N ASP A 38 -2.78 -7.57 -5.98
CA ASP A 38 -3.12 -8.87 -5.41
C ASP A 38 -4.65 -8.97 -5.22
N PRO A 39 -5.30 -10.00 -5.80
CA PRO A 39 -6.75 -10.13 -5.74
C PRO A 39 -7.30 -10.02 -4.32
N LEU A 40 -8.34 -9.20 -4.16
CA LEU A 40 -9.05 -9.00 -2.90
C LEU A 40 -8.24 -8.33 -1.78
N VAL A 41 -7.00 -7.91 -2.01
CA VAL A 41 -6.20 -7.15 -1.04
C VAL A 41 -6.75 -5.73 -0.90
N PHE A 42 -6.58 -5.15 0.29
CA PHE A 42 -6.93 -3.77 0.61
C PHE A 42 -5.68 -2.88 0.66
N ARG A 43 -5.83 -1.61 0.26
CA ARG A 43 -4.81 -0.58 0.48
C ARG A 43 -5.46 0.76 0.83
N GLY A 44 -4.66 1.64 1.43
CA GLY A 44 -5.02 3.04 1.61
C GLY A 44 -5.15 3.79 0.29
N CYS A 45 -6.00 4.80 0.26
CA CYS A 45 -6.24 5.66 -0.89
C CYS A 45 -6.71 7.06 -0.47
N LEU A 46 -6.67 7.99 -1.41
CA LEU A 46 -7.24 9.32 -1.27
C LEU A 46 -8.58 9.36 -2.01
N THR A 47 -9.63 9.81 -1.34
CA THR A 47 -10.99 9.88 -1.91
C THR A 47 -11.18 11.10 -2.80
N GLY A 48 -10.31 12.11 -2.66
CA GLY A 48 -10.45 13.42 -3.28
C GLY A 48 -11.36 14.38 -2.50
N LYS A 49 -11.88 13.96 -1.33
CA LYS A 49 -12.56 14.85 -0.37
C LYS A 49 -11.56 15.55 0.54
N HIS A 50 -12.01 16.58 1.24
CA HIS A 50 -11.22 17.30 2.24
C HIS A 50 -11.40 16.70 3.65
N GLY A 51 -10.69 17.27 4.61
CA GLY A 51 -10.81 16.97 6.03
C GLY A 51 -10.73 15.48 6.38
N ILE A 52 -11.60 15.04 7.28
CA ILE A 52 -11.59 13.68 7.84
C ILE A 52 -11.93 12.61 6.80
N CYS A 53 -12.48 13.05 5.66
CA CYS A 53 -13.05 12.22 4.62
C CYS A 53 -12.05 11.93 3.50
N ALA A 54 -10.90 12.62 3.50
CA ALA A 54 -9.84 12.51 2.50
C ALA A 54 -9.22 11.10 2.45
N SER A 55 -9.06 10.47 3.62
CA SER A 55 -8.48 9.13 3.74
C SER A 55 -9.52 8.05 3.51
N GLY A 56 -9.14 7.04 2.72
CA GLY A 56 -10.01 5.93 2.38
C GLY A 56 -9.29 4.60 2.24
N MET A 57 -10.08 3.55 2.02
CA MET A 57 -9.61 2.24 1.59
C MET A 57 -10.23 1.85 0.25
N GLN A 58 -9.43 1.15 -0.54
CA GLN A 58 -9.88 0.51 -1.79
C GLN A 58 -9.45 -0.95 -1.79
N ARG A 59 -10.27 -1.78 -2.44
CA ARG A 59 -10.01 -3.22 -2.60
C ARG A 59 -9.64 -3.53 -4.03
N CYS A 60 -8.63 -4.36 -4.22
CA CYS A 60 -8.31 -4.92 -5.52
C CYS A 60 -9.46 -5.81 -6.01
N GLU A 61 -9.79 -5.73 -7.29
CA GLU A 61 -10.78 -6.61 -7.89
C GLU A 61 -10.33 -8.08 -7.85
N ARG A 62 -11.31 -8.99 -7.91
CA ARG A 62 -11.04 -10.43 -7.86
C ARG A 62 -10.11 -10.91 -8.99
N ASN A 63 -10.11 -10.23 -10.12
CA ASN A 63 -9.26 -10.54 -11.27
C ASN A 63 -7.82 -9.97 -11.14
N GLY A 64 -7.51 -9.20 -10.09
CA GLY A 64 -6.20 -8.60 -9.87
C GLY A 64 -5.83 -7.48 -10.84
N GLN A 65 -6.76 -7.01 -11.67
CA GLN A 65 -6.45 -6.10 -12.77
C GLN A 65 -6.49 -4.63 -12.38
N ARG A 66 -7.32 -4.28 -11.39
CA ARG A 66 -7.49 -2.89 -10.96
C ARG A 66 -7.95 -2.79 -9.51
N TRP A 67 -7.69 -1.62 -8.94
CA TRP A 67 -8.29 -1.20 -7.69
C TRP A 67 -9.72 -0.72 -7.92
N GLY A 68 -10.62 -1.08 -7.00
CA GLY A 68 -11.99 -0.57 -6.97
C GLY A 68 -12.06 0.89 -6.51
N ARG A 69 -13.28 1.32 -6.17
CA ARG A 69 -13.52 2.67 -5.63
C ARG A 69 -12.76 2.87 -4.31
N CYS A 70 -12.23 4.08 -4.13
CA CYS A 70 -11.76 4.55 -2.83
C CYS A 70 -12.96 4.96 -1.98
N LEU A 71 -13.19 4.26 -0.87
CA LEU A 71 -14.25 4.54 0.09
C LEU A 71 -13.65 5.22 1.31
N SER A 72 -14.27 6.29 1.78
CA SER A 72 -13.81 6.97 3.00
C SER A 72 -13.90 6.03 4.20
N MET A 73 -12.93 6.13 5.09
CA MET A 73 -12.88 5.35 6.33
C MET A 73 -13.66 5.99 7.47
N THR A 74 -14.02 7.25 7.31
CA THR A 74 -14.74 8.04 8.30
C THR A 74 -16.12 8.35 7.75
N LEU A 75 -17.12 8.38 8.63
CA LEU A 75 -18.45 8.88 8.26
C LEU A 75 -18.47 10.40 8.43
N PRO A 76 -19.28 11.12 7.65
CA PRO A 76 -19.60 12.51 7.92
C PRO A 76 -20.11 12.70 9.35
N ASP A 77 -19.57 13.69 10.04
CA ASP A 77 -20.03 14.19 11.33
C ASP A 77 -20.33 15.70 11.21
N PRO A 78 -21.14 16.31 12.09
CA PRO A 78 -21.31 17.77 12.09
C PRO A 78 -19.99 18.51 12.23
N ASP A 79 -19.90 19.70 11.65
CA ASP A 79 -18.69 20.53 11.72
C ASP A 79 -18.27 20.88 13.14
N VAL A 80 -16.96 20.73 13.39
CA VAL A 80 -16.30 21.20 14.61
C VAL A 80 -15.66 22.55 14.31
N CYS A 81 -16.32 23.61 14.75
CA CYS A 81 -15.88 24.96 14.45
C CYS A 81 -14.48 25.31 14.99
N GLY A 82 -13.59 25.71 14.09
CA GLY A 82 -12.25 26.19 14.36
C GLY A 82 -11.18 25.10 14.39
N ASP A 83 -11.50 23.89 13.94
CA ASP A 83 -10.51 22.83 13.76
C ASP A 83 -9.84 22.85 12.38
N GLY A 84 -10.40 23.60 11.42
CA GLY A 84 -9.90 23.72 10.05
C GLY A 84 -10.10 22.46 9.21
N LEU A 85 -11.00 21.57 9.60
CA LEU A 85 -11.32 20.32 8.89
C LEU A 85 -12.75 20.32 8.36
N ASP A 86 -12.91 19.72 7.18
CA ASP A 86 -14.20 19.28 6.62
C ASP A 86 -14.64 18.02 7.39
N ASN A 87 -15.53 18.18 8.38
CA ASN A 87 -15.99 17.06 9.21
C ASN A 87 -17.27 16.43 8.64
N ASN A 88 -18.11 17.21 7.96
CA ASN A 88 -19.36 16.75 7.35
C ASN A 88 -19.17 16.20 5.92
N CYS A 89 -17.94 16.21 5.42
CA CYS A 89 -17.55 15.74 4.09
C CYS A 89 -18.22 16.49 2.92
N ASP A 90 -18.62 17.76 3.09
CA ASP A 90 -19.39 18.51 2.11
C ASP A 90 -18.52 19.31 1.11
N GLY A 91 -17.24 19.48 1.44
CA GLY A 91 -16.22 20.06 0.57
C GLY A 91 -15.61 21.38 1.06
N ALA A 92 -16.14 21.99 2.11
CA ALA A 92 -15.51 23.11 2.80
C ALA A 92 -15.08 22.71 4.23
N ALA A 93 -14.32 23.57 4.91
CA ALA A 93 -14.05 23.39 6.33
C ALA A 93 -14.70 24.56 7.07
N ASP A 94 -15.25 24.30 8.25
CA ASP A 94 -15.86 25.28 9.16
C ASP A 94 -17.06 26.05 8.55
N GLU A 95 -17.83 25.48 7.62
CA GLU A 95 -18.91 26.16 6.91
C GLU A 95 -20.24 26.23 7.67
N ASP A 96 -20.59 25.22 8.47
CA ASP A 96 -21.86 25.16 9.22
C ASP A 96 -21.78 25.80 10.62
N CYS A 97 -20.78 26.65 10.81
CA CYS A 97 -20.54 27.39 12.04
C CYS A 97 -21.43 28.64 12.12
N SER A 98 -22.61 28.48 12.71
CA SER A 98 -23.44 29.63 13.11
C SER A 98 -22.68 30.41 14.20
N ARG A 99 -22.15 31.57 13.79
CA ARG A 99 -21.41 32.50 14.65
C ARG A 99 -22.19 32.95 15.87
#